data_AF-A0A067RBI4-F1
#
_entry.id   AF-A0A067RBI4-F1
#
_cell.length_a   1.000
_cell.length_b   1.000
_cell.length_c   1.000
_cell.angle_alpha   90.00
_cell.angle_beta   90.00
_cell.angle_gamma   90.00
#
_symmetry.space_group_name_H-M   'P 1'
#
loop_
_entity.id
_entity.type
_entity.pdbx_description
1 polymer ?
#
loop_
_entity_poly.entity_id
_entity_poly.type
_entity_poly.pdbx_seq_one_letter_code
_entity_poly.pdbx_strand_id
1 'polypeptide(L)'
;MRADEEKRMAERKKQEEERRVREIEEKKQRDIEEKRRRLEEAEKKRQAMMQALKEQKQQKGPNFTIQKKDPSFNLSSAQIERNKTKEQLEEEKKISLSFRIKPLDIENLGVDKLKTKATELWDAIIKLETEKYDLEERQKRQDYDLKELKERQKQQLRHKAQKRGLDPEALTGKYPVSTILF
;
A
#
# COMPACT_ATOMS: atom_id res chain seq x y z
N MET A 1 63.13 -20.23 12.10
CA MET A 1 62.84 -18.91 11.49
C MET A 1 61.82 -19.06 10.34
N ARG A 2 60.65 -19.67 10.61
CA ARG A 2 59.51 -19.84 9.66
C ARG A 2 58.19 -19.80 10.43
N ALA A 3 58.15 -20.48 11.59
CA ALA A 3 57.01 -20.48 12.51
C ALA A 3 56.63 -19.09 13.06
N ASP A 4 57.61 -18.18 13.21
CA ASP A 4 57.34 -16.79 13.63
C ASP A 4 56.73 -15.93 12.52
N GLU A 5 57.10 -16.17 11.26
CA GLU A 5 56.51 -15.46 10.12
C GLU A 5 55.08 -15.95 9.84
N GLU A 6 54.83 -17.25 9.97
CA GLU A 6 53.49 -17.83 9.84
C GLU A 6 52.53 -17.33 10.91
N LYS A 7 52.98 -17.21 12.18
CA LYS A 7 52.17 -16.62 13.26
C LYS A 7 51.83 -15.16 12.98
N ARG A 8 52.79 -14.35 12.53
CA ARG A 8 52.56 -12.93 12.19
C ARG A 8 51.59 -12.75 11.02
N MET A 9 51.63 -13.64 10.04
CA MET A 9 50.70 -13.61 8.89
C MET A 9 49.30 -14.07 9.28
N ALA A 10 49.17 -15.10 10.13
CA ALA A 10 47.89 -15.57 10.65
C ALA A 10 47.20 -14.51 11.53
N GLU A 11 47.96 -13.80 12.35
CA GLU A 11 47.44 -12.77 13.26
C GLU A 11 46.98 -11.52 12.50
N ARG A 12 47.68 -11.12 11.43
CA ARG A 12 47.22 -10.07 10.50
C ARG A 12 45.93 -10.46 9.79
N LYS A 13 45.84 -11.70 9.29
CA LYS A 13 44.66 -12.18 8.57
C LYS A 13 43.43 -12.25 9.48
N LYS A 14 43.62 -12.63 10.74
CA LYS A 14 42.56 -12.66 11.77
C LYS A 14 42.08 -11.25 12.13
N GLN A 15 42.98 -10.27 12.25
CA GLN A 15 42.58 -8.87 12.50
C GLN A 15 41.81 -8.24 11.33
N GLU A 16 42.14 -8.61 10.09
CA GLU A 16 41.46 -8.09 8.90
C GLU A 16 40.06 -8.69 8.72
N GLU A 17 39.90 -9.97 9.04
CA GLU A 17 38.60 -10.66 9.06
C GLU A 17 37.70 -10.12 10.17
N GLU A 18 38.25 -9.89 11.37
CA GLU A 18 37.49 -9.34 12.50
C GLU A 18 37.03 -7.88 12.25
N ARG A 19 37.83 -7.08 11.52
CA ARG A 19 37.41 -5.74 11.07
C ARG A 19 36.28 -5.80 10.05
N ARG A 20 36.33 -6.73 9.10
CA ARG A 20 35.25 -6.92 8.11
C ARG A 20 33.94 -7.34 8.75
N VAL A 21 33.98 -8.25 9.73
CA VAL A 21 32.77 -8.68 10.44
C VAL A 21 32.17 -7.53 11.24
N ARG A 22 32.98 -6.72 11.94
CA ARG A 22 32.49 -5.53 12.65
C ARG A 22 31.87 -4.49 11.71
N GLU A 23 32.46 -4.21 10.55
CA GLU A 23 31.88 -3.27 9.58
C GLU A 23 30.54 -3.76 9.01
N ILE A 24 30.40 -5.07 8.77
CA ILE A 24 29.15 -5.66 8.27
C ILE A 24 28.05 -5.59 9.34
N GLU A 25 28.39 -5.92 10.58
CA GLU A 25 27.45 -5.85 11.72
C GLU A 25 27.01 -4.39 11.97
N GLU A 26 27.95 -3.45 11.96
CA GLU A 26 27.66 -2.03 12.18
C GLU A 26 26.80 -1.43 11.06
N LYS A 27 27.05 -1.81 9.81
CA LYS A 27 26.21 -1.41 8.67
C LYS A 27 24.80 -2.00 8.78
N LYS A 28 24.68 -3.25 9.21
CA LYS A 28 23.39 -3.92 9.44
C LYS A 28 22.61 -3.28 10.59
N GLN A 29 23.29 -2.90 11.67
CA GLN A 29 22.71 -2.13 12.78
C GLN A 29 22.17 -0.77 12.30
N ARG A 30 22.96 -0.03 11.51
CA ARG A 30 22.55 1.27 10.96
C ARG A 30 21.35 1.15 10.02
N ASP A 31 21.31 0.14 9.15
CA ASP A 31 20.18 -0.09 8.25
C ASP A 31 18.88 -0.44 9.02
N ILE A 32 18.99 -1.20 10.11
CA ILE A 32 17.85 -1.53 10.98
C ILE A 32 17.36 -0.28 11.73
N GLU A 33 18.28 0.52 12.24
CA GLU A 33 17.96 1.74 12.99
C GLU A 33 17.36 2.83 12.09
N GLU A 34 17.88 3.02 10.88
CA GLU A 34 17.32 3.95 9.89
C GLU A 34 15.92 3.50 9.44
N LYS A 35 15.71 2.19 9.22
CA LYS A 35 14.40 1.65 8.87
C LYS A 35 13.39 1.80 10.01
N ARG A 36 13.82 1.60 11.26
CA ARG A 36 13.00 1.81 12.46
C ARG A 36 12.63 3.29 12.62
N ARG A 37 13.59 4.19 12.43
CA ARG A 37 13.38 5.65 12.50
C ARG A 37 12.42 6.14 11.41
N ARG A 38 12.51 5.63 10.18
CA ARG A 38 11.55 5.96 9.10
C ARG A 38 10.13 5.53 9.44
N LEU A 39 9.95 4.34 10.03
CA LEU A 39 8.64 3.85 10.43
C LEU A 39 8.04 4.69 11.56
N GLU A 40 8.86 5.05 12.55
CA GLU A 40 8.44 5.89 13.69
C GLU A 40 8.10 7.32 13.25
N GLU A 41 8.85 7.89 12.31
CA GLU A 41 8.58 9.22 11.75
C GLU A 41 7.29 9.24 10.91
N ALA A 42 7.02 8.17 10.15
CA ALA A 42 5.77 8.01 9.40
C ALA A 42 4.56 7.83 10.33
N GLU A 43 4.70 7.03 11.39
CA GLU A 43 3.64 6.82 12.39
C GLU A 43 3.36 8.11 13.17
N LYS A 44 4.42 8.82 13.61
CA LYS A 44 4.28 10.12 14.29
C LYS A 44 3.63 11.17 13.39
N LYS A 45 3.96 11.19 12.09
CA LYS A 45 3.31 12.09 11.12
C LYS A 45 1.85 11.73 10.89
N ARG A 46 1.52 10.44 10.82
CA ARG A 46 0.13 9.96 10.73
C ARG A 46 -0.68 10.30 11.98
N GLN A 47 -0.08 10.14 13.17
CA GLN A 47 -0.72 10.45 14.44
C GLN A 47 -0.91 11.95 14.62
N ALA A 48 0.08 12.78 14.28
CA ALA A 48 -0.03 14.24 14.27
C ALA A 48 -1.10 14.73 13.29
N MET A 49 -1.19 14.15 12.09
CA MET A 49 -2.24 14.48 11.12
C MET A 49 -3.64 14.10 11.65
N MET A 50 -3.77 12.95 12.31
CA MET A 50 -5.02 12.51 12.91
C MET A 50 -5.42 13.39 14.11
N GLN A 51 -4.45 13.82 14.91
CA GLN A 51 -4.66 14.69 16.07
C GLN A 51 -5.01 16.12 15.65
N ALA A 52 -4.34 16.68 14.62
CA ALA A 52 -4.70 17.96 14.04
C ALA A 52 -6.13 17.95 13.46
N LEU A 53 -6.55 16.84 12.82
CA LEU A 53 -7.92 16.67 12.33
C LEU A 53 -8.93 16.55 13.48
N LYS A 54 -8.52 16.00 14.63
CA LYS A 54 -9.34 15.87 15.84
C LYS A 54 -9.47 17.20 16.58
N GLU A 55 -8.40 18.00 16.68
CA GLU A 55 -8.41 19.36 17.24
C GLU A 55 -9.21 20.33 16.38
N GLN A 56 -9.12 20.21 15.04
CA GLN A 56 -9.97 20.98 14.11
C GLN A 56 -11.47 20.62 14.26
N LYS A 57 -11.79 19.38 14.67
CA LYS A 57 -13.15 18.97 15.05
C LYS A 57 -13.57 19.49 16.43
N GLN A 58 -12.66 19.63 17.39
CA GLN A 58 -12.98 20.05 18.76
C GLN A 58 -13.08 21.58 18.95
N GLN A 59 -12.48 22.40 18.07
CA GLN A 59 -12.65 23.87 18.11
C GLN A 59 -14.05 24.36 17.68
N LYS A 60 -14.93 23.50 17.17
CA LYS A 60 -16.35 23.84 16.97
C LYS A 60 -17.15 23.39 18.19
N GLY A 61 -17.07 24.17 19.27
CA GLY A 61 -18.00 24.07 20.39
C GLY A 61 -19.45 24.29 19.93
N PRO A 62 -20.45 23.77 20.67
CA PRO A 62 -21.85 23.81 20.27
C PRO A 62 -22.40 25.23 20.42
N ASN A 63 -22.21 26.08 19.40
CA ASN A 63 -22.92 27.35 19.33
C ASN A 63 -24.03 27.26 18.28
N PHE A 64 -25.25 27.46 18.75
CA PHE A 64 -26.45 27.56 17.95
C PHE A 64 -26.35 28.75 17.01
N THR A 65 -26.12 28.52 15.72
CA THR A 65 -26.58 29.43 14.66
C THR A 65 -26.65 28.68 13.34
N ILE A 66 -27.88 28.52 12.87
CA ILE A 66 -28.24 27.88 11.59
C ILE A 66 -27.74 28.80 10.48
N GLN A 67 -26.54 28.59 9.91
CA GLN A 67 -26.19 29.13 8.61
C GLN A 67 -25.38 28.13 7.77
N LYS A 68 -26.04 27.68 6.69
CA LYS A 68 -25.55 26.99 5.49
C LYS A 68 -24.68 25.75 5.74
N LYS A 69 -25.34 24.59 5.68
CA LYS A 69 -24.71 23.27 5.50
C LYS A 69 -23.79 23.30 4.29
N ASP A 70 -22.48 23.31 4.55
CA ASP A 70 -21.47 22.89 3.60
C ASP A 70 -21.55 21.36 3.45
N PRO A 71 -21.77 20.80 2.25
CA PRO A 71 -21.96 19.36 2.07
C PRO A 71 -20.66 18.55 2.31
N SER A 72 -19.53 19.20 2.60
CA SER A 72 -18.22 18.57 2.58
C SER A 72 -17.80 17.83 3.87
N PHE A 73 -18.61 17.83 4.94
CA PHE A 73 -18.18 17.34 6.27
C PHE A 73 -18.78 16.02 6.75
N ASN A 74 -19.58 15.33 5.94
CA ASN A 74 -20.12 14.00 6.28
C ASN A 74 -19.52 12.88 5.41
N LEU A 75 -18.20 12.87 5.23
CA LEU A 75 -17.52 11.73 4.61
C LEU A 75 -17.45 10.58 5.62
N SER A 76 -18.24 9.53 5.39
CA SER A 76 -18.18 8.27 6.14
C SER A 76 -16.75 7.70 6.12
N SER A 77 -16.38 6.87 7.10
CA SER A 77 -15.09 6.15 7.11
C SER A 77 -14.81 5.44 5.76
N ALA A 78 -15.85 4.92 5.11
CA ALA A 78 -15.77 4.32 3.78
C ALA A 78 -15.38 5.31 2.65
N GLN A 79 -15.72 6.60 2.78
CA GLN A 79 -15.31 7.63 1.84
C GLN A 79 -13.89 8.13 2.10
N ILE A 80 -13.41 8.05 3.36
CA ILE A 80 -12.01 8.33 3.70
C ILE A 80 -11.11 7.21 3.14
N GLU A 81 -11.53 5.96 3.23
CA GLU A 81 -10.82 4.82 2.61
C GLU A 81 -10.76 4.92 1.08
N ARG A 82 -11.82 5.42 0.45
CA ARG A 82 -11.86 5.67 -1.00
C ARG A 82 -11.01 6.87 -1.43
N ASN A 83 -10.63 7.74 -0.50
CA ASN A 83 -9.73 8.88 -0.71
C ASN A 83 -8.27 8.58 -0.29
N LYS A 84 -7.93 7.32 0.03
CA LYS A 84 -6.51 6.93 0.12
C LYS A 84 -5.87 7.09 -1.25
N THR A 85 -4.77 7.84 -1.33
CA THR A 85 -4.02 8.00 -2.57
C THR A 85 -3.47 6.66 -3.02
N LYS A 86 -3.35 6.46 -4.35
CA LYS A 86 -2.81 5.24 -4.96
C LYS A 86 -1.48 4.81 -4.33
N GLU A 87 -0.66 5.79 -3.95
CA GLU A 87 0.62 5.63 -3.27
C GLU A 87 0.50 5.01 -1.87
N GLN A 88 -0.49 5.42 -1.07
CA GLN A 88 -0.74 4.82 0.26
C GLN A 88 -1.21 3.36 0.16
N LEU A 89 -2.01 3.04 -0.86
CA LEU A 89 -2.43 1.65 -1.12
C LEU A 89 -1.26 0.77 -1.59
N GLU A 90 -0.35 1.31 -2.40
CA GLU A 90 0.87 0.61 -2.82
C GLU A 90 1.83 0.39 -1.64
N GLU A 91 1.97 1.35 -0.74
CA GLU A 91 2.76 1.18 0.49
C GLU A 91 2.14 0.16 1.44
N GLU A 92 0.83 0.23 1.71
CA GLU A 92 0.12 -0.77 2.53
C GLU A 92 0.26 -2.17 1.90
N LYS A 93 0.16 -2.28 0.57
CA LYS A 93 0.39 -3.54 -0.17
C LYS A 93 1.83 -4.02 -0.02
N LYS A 94 2.83 -3.13 -0.15
CA LYS A 94 4.25 -3.47 -0.01
C LYS A 94 4.57 -3.97 1.40
N ILE A 95 4.03 -3.29 2.42
CA ILE A 95 4.19 -3.70 3.82
C ILE A 95 3.51 -5.05 4.04
N SER A 96 2.29 -5.24 3.55
CA SER A 96 1.56 -6.50 3.65
C SER A 96 2.30 -7.67 2.99
N LEU A 97 2.85 -7.44 1.79
CA LEU A 97 3.66 -8.42 1.07
C LEU A 97 4.96 -8.72 1.80
N SER A 98 5.60 -7.74 2.43
CA SER A 98 6.82 -7.96 3.22
C SER A 98 6.58 -8.82 4.48
N PHE A 99 5.36 -8.77 5.04
CA PHE A 99 4.99 -9.62 6.18
C PHE A 99 4.64 -11.05 5.72
N ARG A 100 3.98 -11.18 4.56
CA ARG A 100 3.63 -12.49 3.99
C ARG A 100 4.83 -13.22 3.41
N ILE A 101 5.74 -12.52 2.74
CA ILE A 101 6.95 -13.06 2.13
C ILE A 101 8.06 -12.94 3.16
N LYS A 102 8.13 -13.94 4.06
CA LYS A 102 9.25 -14.03 5.00
C LYS A 102 10.54 -14.33 4.22
N PRO A 103 11.66 -13.66 4.53
CA PRO A 103 12.94 -13.96 3.90
C PRO A 103 13.34 -15.41 4.17
N LEU A 104 13.82 -16.09 3.13
CA LEU A 104 14.21 -17.49 3.18
C LEU A 104 15.55 -17.64 3.90
N ASP A 105 15.52 -18.12 5.14
CA ASP A 105 16.74 -18.54 5.84
C ASP A 105 17.04 -20.01 5.53
N ILE A 106 18.07 -20.26 4.72
CA ILE A 106 18.48 -21.60 4.28
C ILE A 106 19.94 -21.93 4.62
N GLU A 107 20.70 -21.00 5.19
CA GLU A 107 22.16 -21.09 5.31
C GLU A 107 22.63 -22.15 6.31
N ASN A 108 21.78 -22.57 7.25
CA ASN A 108 22.12 -23.55 8.30
C ASN A 108 21.21 -24.81 8.30
N LEU A 109 20.53 -25.11 7.19
CA LEU A 109 19.65 -26.29 7.11
C LEU A 109 20.37 -27.50 6.51
N GLY A 110 20.25 -28.65 7.18
CA GLY A 110 20.69 -29.94 6.63
C GLY A 110 19.81 -30.40 5.46
N VAL A 111 20.33 -31.34 4.66
CA VAL A 111 19.72 -31.80 3.38
C VAL A 111 18.26 -32.24 3.52
N ASP A 112 17.92 -32.96 4.58
CA ASP A 112 16.53 -33.43 4.79
C ASP A 112 15.58 -32.27 5.08
N LYS A 113 16.01 -31.29 5.88
CA LYS A 113 15.21 -30.09 6.17
C LYS A 113 15.05 -29.19 4.93
N LEU A 114 16.05 -29.15 4.05
CA LEU A 114 15.96 -28.45 2.77
C LEU A 114 14.91 -29.09 1.85
N LYS A 115 14.83 -30.42 1.78
CA LYS A 115 13.79 -31.12 1.01
C LYS A 115 12.39 -30.85 1.55
N THR A 116 12.21 -30.86 2.87
CA THR A 116 10.93 -30.51 3.49
C THR A 116 10.54 -29.08 3.16
N LYS A 117 11.44 -28.10 3.34
CA LYS A 117 11.18 -26.69 2.97
C LYS A 117 10.84 -26.53 1.49
N ALA A 118 11.52 -27.23 0.59
CA ALA A 118 11.24 -27.16 -0.85
C ALA A 118 9.81 -27.64 -1.16
N THR A 119 9.38 -28.71 -0.49
CA THR A 119 8.02 -29.25 -0.63
C THR A 119 6.98 -28.29 -0.05
N GLU A 120 7.22 -27.73 1.14
CA GLU A 120 6.33 -26.73 1.75
C GLU A 120 6.16 -25.48 0.88
N LEU A 121 7.26 -24.98 0.30
CA LEU A 121 7.22 -23.84 -0.62
C LEU A 121 6.48 -24.18 -1.90
N TRP A 122 6.67 -25.38 -2.43
CA TRP A 122 5.96 -25.85 -3.62
C TRP A 122 4.44 -25.89 -3.40
N ASP A 123 4.00 -26.48 -2.29
CA ASP A 123 2.57 -26.55 -1.94
C ASP A 123 1.99 -25.14 -1.71
N ALA A 124 2.75 -24.26 -1.07
CA ALA A 124 2.36 -22.87 -0.88
C ALA A 124 2.23 -22.12 -2.21
N ILE A 125 3.13 -22.33 -3.17
CA ILE A 125 3.08 -21.73 -4.50
C ILE A 125 1.84 -22.20 -5.25
N ILE A 126 1.55 -23.50 -5.27
CA ILE A 126 0.36 -24.04 -5.95
C ILE A 126 -0.93 -23.43 -5.38
N LYS A 127 -1.02 -23.36 -4.05
CA LYS A 127 -2.17 -22.76 -3.38
C LYS A 127 -2.33 -21.28 -3.75
N LEU A 128 -1.24 -20.50 -3.69
CA LEU A 128 -1.27 -19.07 -4.02
C LEU A 128 -1.62 -18.83 -5.50
N GLU A 129 -1.16 -19.67 -6.42
CA GLU A 129 -1.50 -19.54 -7.84
C GLU A 129 -2.98 -19.83 -8.09
N THR A 130 -3.55 -20.81 -7.39
CA THR A 130 -4.99 -21.11 -7.46
C THR A 130 -5.81 -19.94 -6.91
N GLU A 131 -5.45 -19.42 -5.74
CA GLU A 131 -6.13 -18.27 -5.13
C GLU A 131 -6.04 -17.02 -6.04
N LYS A 132 -4.89 -16.80 -6.70
CA LYS A 132 -4.71 -15.72 -7.66
C LYS A 132 -5.65 -15.87 -8.84
N TYR A 133 -5.76 -17.06 -9.43
CA TYR A 133 -6.68 -17.31 -10.54
C TYR A 133 -8.13 -16.99 -10.17
N ASP A 134 -8.60 -17.46 -9.01
CA ASP A 134 -9.97 -17.19 -8.54
C ASP A 134 -10.24 -15.70 -8.33
N LEU A 135 -9.25 -14.97 -7.80
CA LEU A 135 -9.34 -13.53 -7.61
C LEU A 135 -9.34 -12.77 -8.94
N GLU A 136 -8.52 -13.17 -9.90
CA GLU A 136 -8.49 -12.59 -11.25
C GLU A 136 -9.80 -12.81 -12.00
N GLU A 137 -10.37 -14.02 -11.94
CA GLU A 137 -11.70 -14.30 -12.53
C GLU A 137 -12.80 -13.46 -11.89
N ARG A 138 -12.81 -13.35 -10.55
CA ARG A 138 -13.74 -12.47 -9.84
C ARG A 138 -13.57 -11.01 -10.26
N GLN A 139 -12.34 -10.54 -10.39
CA GLN A 139 -12.05 -9.18 -10.82
C GLN A 139 -12.57 -8.92 -12.23
N LYS A 140 -12.31 -9.83 -13.18
CA LYS A 140 -12.83 -9.71 -14.56
C LYS A 140 -14.36 -9.60 -14.58
N ARG A 141 -15.04 -10.40 -13.76
CA ARG A 141 -16.51 -10.33 -13.64
C ARG A 141 -16.98 -9.00 -13.09
N GLN A 142 -16.36 -8.50 -12.02
CA GLN A 142 -16.66 -7.17 -11.47
C GLN A 142 -16.40 -6.05 -12.48
N ASP A 143 -15.32 -6.14 -13.26
CA ASP A 143 -15.01 -5.17 -14.31
C ASP A 143 -16.03 -5.20 -15.44
N TYR A 144 -16.55 -6.38 -15.79
CA TYR A 144 -17.65 -6.53 -16.75
C TYR A 144 -18.94 -5.87 -16.23
N ASP A 145 -19.36 -6.21 -15.00
CA ASP A 145 -20.55 -5.64 -14.37
C ASP A 145 -20.44 -4.10 -14.28
N LEU A 146 -19.26 -3.59 -13.93
CA LEU A 146 -19.00 -2.16 -13.87
C LEU A 146 -19.11 -1.49 -15.24
N LYS A 147 -18.60 -2.13 -16.31
CA LYS A 147 -18.73 -1.62 -17.70
C LYS A 147 -20.20 -1.57 -18.12
N GLU A 148 -20.97 -2.62 -17.83
CA GLU A 148 -22.39 -2.66 -18.17
C GLU A 148 -23.18 -1.58 -17.44
N LEU A 149 -22.95 -1.40 -16.13
CA LEU A 149 -23.58 -0.36 -15.33
C LEU A 149 -23.26 1.05 -15.85
N LYS A 150 -22.02 1.30 -16.24
CA LYS A 150 -21.62 2.59 -16.84
C LYS A 150 -22.32 2.84 -18.17
N GLU A 151 -22.45 1.82 -19.02
CA GLU A 151 -23.15 1.96 -20.30
C GLU A 151 -24.64 2.20 -20.11
N ARG A 152 -25.30 1.45 -19.21
CA ARG A 152 -26.69 1.68 -18.82
C ARG A 152 -26.90 3.11 -18.28
N GLN A 153 -25.99 3.59 -17.43
CA GLN A 153 -26.04 4.97 -16.92
C GLN A 153 -25.91 5.99 -18.05
N LYS A 154 -24.98 5.78 -18.99
CA LYS A 154 -24.79 6.62 -20.15
C LYS A 154 -26.06 6.68 -21.00
N GLN A 155 -26.70 5.54 -21.26
CA GLN A 155 -27.97 5.47 -22.01
C GLN A 155 -29.10 6.21 -21.28
N GLN A 156 -29.22 6.07 -19.96
CA GLN A 156 -30.20 6.82 -19.17
C GLN A 156 -29.97 8.33 -19.27
N LEU A 157 -28.72 8.79 -19.22
CA LEU A 157 -28.37 10.20 -19.36
C LEU A 157 -28.69 10.74 -20.77
N ARG A 158 -28.40 9.96 -21.82
CA ARG A 158 -28.75 10.29 -23.22
C ARG A 158 -30.24 10.44 -23.41
N HIS A 159 -31.03 9.48 -22.93
CA HIS A 159 -32.50 9.54 -23.03
C HIS A 159 -33.09 10.69 -22.20
N LYS A 160 -32.50 11.01 -21.04
CA LYS A 160 -32.87 12.19 -20.25
C LYS A 160 -32.54 13.50 -20.96
N ALA A 161 -31.43 13.57 -21.69
CA ALA A 161 -31.07 14.74 -22.51
C ALA A 161 -32.09 14.95 -23.63
N GLN A 162 -32.39 13.89 -24.37
CA GLN A 162 -33.35 13.91 -25.46
C GLN A 162 -34.75 14.34 -25.00
N LYS A 163 -35.23 13.82 -23.85
CA LYS A 163 -36.50 14.25 -23.24
C LYS A 163 -36.52 15.72 -22.80
N ARG A 164 -35.37 16.32 -22.56
CA ARG A 164 -35.22 17.74 -22.20
C ARG A 164 -34.97 18.64 -23.42
N GLY A 165 -35.03 18.09 -24.64
CA GLY A 165 -34.72 18.82 -25.87
C GLY A 165 -33.25 19.21 -26.01
N LEU A 166 -32.37 18.61 -25.19
CA LEU A 166 -30.93 18.80 -25.22
C LEU A 166 -30.28 17.76 -26.15
N ASP A 167 -29.14 18.11 -26.73
CA ASP A 167 -28.32 17.19 -27.54
C ASP A 167 -28.03 15.89 -26.74
N PRO A 168 -28.17 14.69 -27.34
CA PRO A 168 -27.89 13.42 -26.67
C PRO A 168 -26.54 13.35 -25.94
N GLU A 169 -25.52 14.11 -26.35
CA GLU A 169 -24.22 14.11 -25.64
C GLU A 169 -24.09 15.16 -24.53
N ALA A 170 -25.05 16.09 -24.42
CA ALA A 170 -24.95 17.25 -23.54
C ALA A 170 -24.89 16.89 -22.04
N LEU A 171 -25.54 15.80 -21.63
CA LEU A 171 -25.48 15.27 -20.25
C LEU A 171 -24.40 14.20 -20.04
N THR A 172 -23.63 13.86 -21.09
CA THR A 172 -22.55 12.85 -21.03
C THR A 172 -21.15 13.45 -21.10
N GLY A 173 -21.04 14.77 -21.34
CA GLY A 173 -19.78 15.50 -21.38
C GLY A 173 -19.16 15.76 -20.00
N LYS A 174 -17.88 16.16 -19.99
CA LYS A 174 -17.08 16.46 -18.79
C LYS A 174 -17.60 17.66 -17.97
N TYR A 175 -18.42 18.50 -18.58
CA TYR A 175 -18.92 19.75 -17.99
C TYR A 175 -20.45 19.77 -18.02
N PRO A 176 -21.11 20.23 -16.94
CA PRO A 176 -22.56 20.35 -16.91
C PRO A 176 -23.03 21.38 -17.95
N VAL A 177 -24.15 21.10 -18.61
CA VAL A 177 -24.79 22.04 -19.54
C VAL A 177 -25.21 23.32 -18.84
N SER A 178 -24.64 24.45 -19.27
CA SER A 178 -25.04 25.78 -18.83
C SER A 178 -26.41 26.12 -19.42
N THR A 179 -27.48 25.97 -18.65
CA THR A 179 -28.77 26.56 -19.01
C THR A 179 -28.64 28.09 -18.92
N ILE A 180 -28.59 28.77 -20.06
CA ILE A 180 -28.84 30.22 -20.10
C ILE A 180 -30.35 30.36 -19.91
N LEU A 181 -30.75 30.76 -18.70
CA LEU A 181 -32.11 31.21 -18.40
C LEU A 181 -32.29 32.60 -19.01
N PHE A 182 -33.20 32.71 -19.97
CA PHE A 182 -33.81 33.98 -20.39
C PHE A 182 -35.10 34.20 -19.60
#